data_AF-A0A434SN79-F1
#
_entry.id   AF-A0A434SN79-F1
#
_cell.length_a   1.000
_cell.length_b   1.000
_cell.length_c   1.000
_cell.angle_alpha   90.00
_cell.angle_beta   90.00
_cell.angle_gamma   90.00
#
_symmetry.space_group_name_H-M   'P 1'
#
loop_
_entity.id
_entity.type
_entity.pdbx_description
1 polymer ?
#
loop_
_entity_poly.entity_id
_entity_poly.type
_entity_poly.pdbx_seq_one_letter_code
_entity_poly.pdbx_strand_id
1 'polypeptide(L)'
;MSEAGNSGPESLETGKAGAYRVLARKYRPSNFSALIGQEPMVRTLTNAFATGRIAQAWMLTGVRGVGKTTTARILARALNYKTATVDQPSVDLSTPGEHCQAIMEGRHVDVIEMDAASHTGIDDIRDIIDRVRYAPVSARYKVYIIDEVHMLSTQAFNGLLKTLEEPPPHVKFIFATTEIRKVPITVLSRCQRFDLRRIDAGALVAHLSSIAAKEGISVDDEALAMIARAAEGSARDSLSILD
;
A
#
# COMPACT_ATOMS: atom_id res chain seq x y z
N MET A 1 -32.77 -59.52 2.58
CA MET A 1 -32.63 -59.60 1.11
C MET A 1 -33.46 -58.45 0.55
N SER A 2 -32.86 -57.27 0.36
CA SER A 2 -32.24 -56.80 -0.92
C SER A 2 -33.32 -56.55 -1.98
N GLU A 3 -33.49 -55.41 -2.65
CA GLU A 3 -32.65 -54.26 -3.03
C GLU A 3 -33.61 -53.12 -3.47
N ALA A 4 -33.41 -51.89 -2.99
CA ALA A 4 -32.70 -50.78 -3.64
C ALA A 4 -33.47 -50.09 -4.79
N GLY A 5 -34.09 -48.94 -4.46
CA GLY A 5 -34.61 -47.96 -5.40
C GLY A 5 -33.49 -47.08 -5.97
N ASN A 6 -33.54 -46.85 -7.28
CA ASN A 6 -32.65 -45.96 -8.01
C ASN A 6 -33.41 -44.71 -8.44
N SER A 7 -33.19 -43.60 -7.75
CA SER A 7 -33.52 -42.25 -8.20
C SER A 7 -32.28 -41.40 -7.96
N GLY A 8 -31.51 -41.17 -9.02
CA GLY A 8 -30.29 -40.38 -8.99
C GLY A 8 -30.59 -38.92 -8.69
N PRO A 9 -29.76 -38.22 -7.91
CA PRO A 9 -29.97 -36.81 -7.63
C PRO A 9 -29.55 -35.96 -8.82
N GLU A 10 -30.41 -34.98 -9.12
CA GLU A 10 -30.18 -33.88 -10.05
C GLU A 10 -28.84 -33.20 -9.76
N SER A 11 -28.09 -32.98 -10.83
CA SER A 11 -26.83 -32.25 -10.84
C SER A 11 -27.06 -30.79 -10.45
N LEU A 12 -26.66 -30.44 -9.23
CA LEU A 12 -26.55 -29.06 -8.77
C LEU A 12 -25.48 -28.32 -9.60
N GLU A 13 -25.93 -27.29 -10.31
CA GLU A 13 -25.09 -26.35 -11.04
C GLU A 13 -24.07 -25.68 -10.11
N THR A 14 -22.80 -25.96 -10.31
CA THR A 14 -21.69 -25.27 -9.66
C THR A 14 -21.53 -23.86 -10.25
N GLY A 15 -22.12 -22.87 -9.58
CA GLY A 15 -21.78 -21.46 -9.78
C GLY A 15 -20.28 -21.22 -9.55
N LYS A 16 -19.65 -20.47 -10.46
CA LYS A 16 -18.23 -20.10 -10.42
C LYS A 16 -17.82 -19.59 -9.04
N ALA A 17 -17.07 -20.40 -8.29
CA ALA A 17 -16.41 -20.00 -7.06
C ALA A 17 -15.32 -18.97 -7.39
N GLY A 18 -15.64 -17.67 -7.27
CA GLY A 18 -14.62 -16.63 -7.17
C GLY A 18 -13.74 -16.93 -5.97
N ALA A 19 -12.42 -16.98 -6.17
CA ALA A 19 -11.48 -17.29 -5.11
C ALA A 19 -11.73 -16.42 -3.87
N TYR A 20 -11.99 -17.05 -2.72
CA TYR A 20 -12.18 -16.37 -1.44
C TYR A 20 -11.05 -15.37 -1.20
N ARG A 21 -11.40 -14.12 -0.98
CA ARG A 21 -10.44 -13.03 -0.78
C ARG A 21 -10.77 -12.32 0.53
N VAL A 22 -9.90 -12.55 1.52
CA VAL A 22 -9.92 -11.89 2.83
C VAL A 22 -10.28 -10.41 2.72
N LEU A 23 -11.19 -9.93 3.56
CA LEU A 23 -11.69 -8.55 3.56
C LEU A 23 -10.57 -7.51 3.50
N ALA A 24 -9.50 -7.69 4.27
CA ALA A 24 -8.34 -6.79 4.31
C ALA A 24 -7.64 -6.61 2.93
N ARG A 25 -7.78 -7.58 2.02
CA ARG A 25 -7.28 -7.51 0.64
C ARG A 25 -8.35 -7.05 -0.35
N LYS A 26 -9.63 -7.35 -0.11
CA LYS A 26 -10.77 -6.94 -0.95
C LYS A 26 -11.02 -5.44 -0.84
N TYR A 27 -10.99 -4.90 0.37
CA TYR A 27 -11.26 -3.48 0.67
C TYR A 27 -10.00 -2.62 0.82
N ARG A 28 -8.85 -3.09 0.32
CA ARG A 28 -7.62 -2.28 0.34
C ARG A 28 -7.85 -0.97 -0.42
N PRO A 29 -7.62 0.21 0.20
CA PRO A 29 -7.77 1.50 -0.46
C PRO A 29 -7.04 1.59 -1.80
N SER A 30 -7.68 2.21 -2.78
CA SER A 30 -7.13 2.43 -4.12
C SER A 30 -6.89 3.91 -4.43
N ASN A 31 -7.23 4.84 -3.54
CA ASN A 31 -6.99 6.27 -3.74
C ASN A 31 -6.82 6.96 -2.39
N PHE A 32 -6.35 8.21 -2.42
CA PHE A 32 -6.09 8.98 -1.21
C PHE A 32 -7.35 9.26 -0.38
N SER A 33 -8.51 9.46 -1.03
CA SER A 33 -9.78 9.70 -0.34
C SER A 33 -10.28 8.51 0.48
N ALA A 34 -9.83 7.29 0.16
CA ALA A 34 -10.18 6.08 0.89
C ALA A 34 -9.22 5.78 2.07
N LEU A 35 -8.21 6.63 2.32
CA LEU A 35 -7.31 6.50 3.47
C LEU A 35 -7.92 7.14 4.71
N ILE A 36 -8.25 6.31 5.69
CA ILE A 36 -8.99 6.72 6.89
C ILE A 36 -8.03 7.32 7.92
N GLY A 37 -8.33 8.51 8.43
CA GLY A 37 -7.58 9.17 9.50
C GLY A 37 -6.25 9.80 9.06
N GLN A 38 -5.98 9.83 7.75
CA GLN A 38 -4.72 10.33 7.17
C GLN A 38 -4.89 11.65 6.40
N GLU A 39 -5.92 12.42 6.71
CA GLU A 39 -6.29 13.66 6.03
C GLU A 39 -5.14 14.69 5.97
N PRO A 40 -4.33 14.91 7.03
CA PRO A 40 -3.21 15.86 6.97
C PRO A 40 -2.12 15.47 5.95
N MET A 41 -1.82 14.17 5.86
CA MET A 41 -0.87 13.63 4.88
C MET A 41 -1.43 13.81 3.47
N VAL A 42 -2.70 13.45 3.25
CA VAL A 42 -3.38 13.61 1.96
C VAL A 42 -3.36 15.07 1.51
N ARG A 43 -3.71 16.01 2.39
CA ARG A 43 -3.67 17.44 2.10
C ARG A 43 -2.26 17.91 1.70
N THR A 44 -1.23 17.44 2.40
CA THR A 44 0.17 17.80 2.12
C THR A 44 0.59 17.27 0.75
N LEU A 45 0.26 16.02 0.43
CA LEU A 45 0.53 15.42 -0.88
C LEU A 45 -0.22 16.14 -2.00
N THR A 46 -1.51 16.44 -1.82
CA THR A 46 -2.30 17.18 -2.81
C THR A 46 -1.65 18.53 -3.15
N ASN A 47 -1.22 19.28 -2.15
CA ASN A 47 -0.55 20.57 -2.36
C ASN A 47 0.81 20.41 -3.05
N ALA A 48 1.60 19.40 -2.66
CA ALA A 48 2.91 19.14 -3.26
C ALA A 48 2.80 18.77 -4.75
N PHE A 49 1.82 17.94 -5.11
CA PHE A 49 1.55 17.58 -6.51
C PHE A 49 1.04 18.76 -7.32
N ALA A 50 0.08 19.53 -6.78
CA ALA A 50 -0.45 20.71 -7.45
C ALA A 50 0.62 21.79 -7.72
N THR A 51 1.62 21.90 -6.85
CA THR A 51 2.74 22.86 -7.00
C THR A 51 3.97 22.30 -7.71
N GLY A 52 3.93 21.04 -8.15
CA GLY A 52 5.08 20.36 -8.77
C GLY A 52 6.27 20.10 -7.82
N ARG A 53 6.10 20.34 -6.51
CA ARG A 53 7.14 20.16 -5.48
C ARG A 53 7.16 18.71 -4.98
N ILE A 54 7.33 17.78 -5.90
CA ILE A 54 7.34 16.34 -5.63
C ILE A 54 8.70 15.94 -5.06
N ALA A 55 8.71 15.46 -3.82
CA ALA A 55 9.93 14.97 -3.17
C ALA A 55 10.59 13.82 -3.96
N GLN A 56 11.88 13.60 -3.72
CA GLN A 56 12.60 12.47 -4.31
C GLN A 56 12.45 11.18 -3.50
N ALA A 57 12.23 11.31 -2.19
CA ALA A 57 12.05 10.19 -1.28
C ALA A 57 11.00 10.49 -0.21
N TRP A 58 10.24 9.47 0.16
CA TRP A 58 9.28 9.51 1.27
C TRP A 58 9.61 8.44 2.31
N MET A 59 9.34 8.77 3.58
CA MET A 59 9.41 7.84 4.69
C MET A 59 8.04 7.72 5.33
N LEU A 60 7.37 6.58 5.14
CA LEU A 60 6.08 6.25 5.74
C LEU A 60 6.32 5.45 7.02
N THR A 61 5.94 6.00 8.16
CA THR A 61 6.09 5.31 9.45
C THR A 61 4.77 5.24 10.20
N GLY A 62 4.60 4.20 11.00
CA GLY A 62 3.39 3.97 11.79
C GLY A 62 3.26 2.50 12.17
N VAL A 63 2.26 2.21 12.99
CA VAL A 63 2.02 0.85 13.48
C VAL A 63 1.76 -0.13 12.34
N ARG A 64 1.87 -1.43 12.63
CA ARG A 64 1.50 -2.48 11.68
C ARG A 64 0.04 -2.30 11.25
N GLY A 65 -0.26 -2.58 9.98
CA GLY A 65 -1.63 -2.60 9.46
C GLY A 65 -2.35 -1.26 9.30
N VAL A 66 -1.70 -0.13 9.64
CA VAL A 66 -2.24 1.24 9.44
C VAL A 66 -2.33 1.69 7.97
N GLY A 67 -1.69 0.97 7.05
CA GLY A 67 -1.77 1.23 5.61
C GLY A 67 -0.52 1.79 4.93
N LYS A 68 0.68 1.67 5.54
CA LYS A 68 1.96 2.15 4.94
C LYS A 68 2.18 1.68 3.50
N THR A 69 2.21 0.38 3.26
CA THR A 69 2.41 -0.22 1.93
C THR A 69 1.30 0.16 0.95
N THR A 70 0.05 0.25 1.44
CA THR A 70 -1.09 0.71 0.63
C THR A 70 -0.89 2.15 0.17
N THR A 71 -0.51 3.05 1.09
CA THR A 71 -0.19 4.44 0.79
C THR A 71 0.98 4.55 -0.17
N ALA A 72 2.01 3.72 -0.02
CA ALA A 72 3.14 3.68 -0.96
C ALA A 72 2.71 3.35 -2.39
N ARG A 73 1.84 2.35 -2.57
CA ARG A 73 1.29 2.00 -3.90
C ARG A 73 0.39 3.09 -4.47
N ILE A 74 -0.45 3.73 -3.64
CA ILE A 74 -1.29 4.86 -4.08
C ILE A 74 -0.40 6.04 -4.51
N LEU A 75 0.67 6.32 -3.79
CA LEU A 75 1.63 7.36 -4.15
C LEU A 75 2.38 7.03 -5.44
N ALA A 76 2.82 5.78 -5.62
CA ALA A 76 3.42 5.33 -6.88
C ALA A 76 2.47 5.48 -8.07
N ARG A 77 1.18 5.20 -7.87
CA ARG A 77 0.13 5.48 -8.87
C ARG A 77 -0.01 6.95 -9.17
N ALA A 78 -0.02 7.79 -8.15
CA ALA A 78 -0.12 9.23 -8.33
C ALA A 78 1.06 9.79 -9.12
N LEU A 79 2.27 9.32 -8.85
CA LEU A 79 3.49 9.68 -9.57
C LEU A 79 3.42 9.29 -11.06
N ASN A 80 2.91 8.09 -11.33
CA ASN A 80 2.84 7.50 -12.66
C ASN A 80 1.44 7.55 -13.26
N TYR A 81 0.62 8.54 -12.87
CA TYR A 81 -0.75 8.61 -13.35
C TYR A 81 -0.78 9.06 -14.81
N LYS A 82 -1.51 8.30 -15.62
CA LYS A 82 -1.65 8.54 -17.06
C LYS A 82 -2.97 7.97 -17.57
N THR A 83 -3.70 8.74 -18.37
CA THR A 83 -4.93 8.37 -19.10
C THR A 83 -4.83 8.91 -20.53
N ALA A 84 -5.88 8.74 -21.34
CA ALA A 84 -5.94 9.35 -22.66
C ALA A 84 -5.93 10.90 -22.64
N THR A 85 -6.33 11.51 -21.53
CA THR A 85 -6.49 12.97 -21.39
C THR A 85 -5.56 13.59 -20.34
N VAL A 86 -4.97 12.79 -19.47
CA VAL A 86 -4.08 13.23 -18.39
C VAL A 86 -2.74 12.52 -18.55
N ASP A 87 -1.67 13.25 -18.76
CA ASP A 87 -0.31 12.70 -18.76
C ASP A 87 0.59 13.52 -17.83
N GLN A 88 0.32 13.43 -16.53
CA GLN A 88 1.07 14.11 -15.48
C GLN A 88 0.79 13.47 -14.11
N PRO A 89 1.69 13.64 -13.12
CA PRO A 89 1.43 13.20 -11.77
C PRO A 89 0.15 13.81 -11.22
N SER A 90 -0.71 12.99 -10.59
CA SER A 90 -2.02 13.43 -10.11
C SER A 90 -2.42 12.70 -8.83
N VAL A 91 -3.00 13.44 -7.89
CA VAL A 91 -3.66 12.87 -6.71
C VAL A 91 -5.14 12.52 -6.96
N ASP A 92 -5.72 13.05 -8.02
CA ASP A 92 -7.04 12.61 -8.50
C ASP A 92 -6.86 11.29 -9.26
N LEU A 93 -7.24 10.22 -8.58
CA LEU A 93 -7.18 8.83 -9.04
C LEU A 93 -8.59 8.24 -9.15
N SER A 94 -9.61 9.09 -9.34
CA SER A 94 -11.01 8.70 -9.47
C SER A 94 -11.25 7.76 -10.64
N THR A 95 -10.51 7.96 -11.74
CA THR A 95 -10.54 7.09 -12.93
C THR A 95 -9.31 6.18 -12.96
N PRO A 96 -9.45 4.92 -13.43
CA PRO A 96 -8.29 4.06 -13.64
C PRO A 96 -7.39 4.59 -14.77
N GLY A 97 -6.12 4.80 -14.47
CA GLY A 97 -5.08 5.10 -15.46
C GLY A 97 -4.36 3.87 -15.98
N GLU A 98 -3.55 4.06 -17.03
CA GLU A 98 -2.79 3.02 -17.76
C GLU A 98 -1.99 2.11 -16.81
N HIS A 99 -1.26 2.70 -15.87
CA HIS A 99 -0.39 1.97 -14.95
C HIS A 99 -1.08 1.54 -13.65
N CYS A 100 -2.30 2.02 -13.38
CA CYS A 100 -2.92 1.96 -12.05
C CYS A 100 -3.12 0.53 -11.54
N GLN A 101 -3.66 -0.35 -12.38
CA GLN A 101 -3.97 -1.73 -11.99
C GLN A 101 -2.69 -2.51 -11.67
N ALA A 102 -1.70 -2.47 -12.57
CA ALA A 102 -0.44 -3.19 -12.39
C ALA A 102 0.33 -2.72 -11.14
N ILE A 103 0.29 -1.42 -10.82
CA ILE A 103 0.90 -0.88 -9.59
C ILE A 103 0.17 -1.38 -8.34
N MET A 104 -1.17 -1.34 -8.30
CA MET A 104 -1.92 -1.85 -7.15
C MET A 104 -1.68 -3.34 -6.91
N GLU A 105 -1.57 -4.11 -8.00
CA GLU A 105 -1.30 -5.54 -7.99
C GLU A 105 0.17 -5.89 -7.68
N GLY A 106 1.07 -4.90 -7.64
CA GLY A 106 2.49 -5.08 -7.32
C GLY A 106 3.29 -5.76 -8.44
N ARG A 107 2.88 -5.60 -9.69
CA ARG A 107 3.48 -6.27 -10.87
C ARG A 107 3.92 -5.30 -11.97
N HIS A 108 4.04 -4.02 -11.65
CA HIS A 108 4.44 -3.00 -12.61
C HIS A 108 5.96 -2.97 -12.75
N VAL A 109 6.48 -2.97 -13.99
CA VAL A 109 7.93 -3.07 -14.25
C VAL A 109 8.74 -1.87 -13.74
N ASP A 110 8.13 -0.67 -13.76
CA ASP A 110 8.74 0.56 -13.24
C ASP A 110 8.40 0.87 -11.78
N VAL A 111 7.65 0.00 -11.09
CA VAL A 111 7.38 0.14 -9.65
C VAL A 111 7.83 -1.13 -8.95
N ILE A 112 9.03 -1.07 -8.39
CA ILE A 112 9.69 -2.21 -7.77
C ILE A 112 9.39 -2.17 -6.27
N GLU A 113 8.75 -3.21 -5.77
CA GLU A 113 8.49 -3.40 -4.34
C GLU A 113 9.43 -4.47 -3.79
N MET A 114 10.18 -4.12 -2.75
CA MET A 114 11.11 -5.00 -2.04
C MET A 114 10.74 -5.01 -0.57
N ASP A 115 10.61 -6.20 0.01
CA ASP A 115 10.50 -6.37 1.45
C ASP A 115 11.90 -6.54 2.05
N ALA A 116 12.36 -5.54 2.83
CA ALA A 116 13.68 -5.56 3.43
C ALA A 116 13.82 -6.64 4.52
N ALA A 117 12.74 -7.18 5.06
CA ALA A 117 12.82 -8.32 5.97
C ALA A 117 13.28 -9.61 5.26
N SER A 118 12.95 -9.73 3.97
CA SER A 118 13.36 -10.83 3.10
C SER A 118 14.66 -10.55 2.35
N HIS A 119 14.97 -9.26 2.12
CA HIS A 119 16.13 -8.77 1.37
C HIS A 119 16.93 -7.76 2.21
N THR A 120 17.70 -8.28 3.17
CA THR A 120 18.43 -7.46 4.17
C THR A 120 19.85 -7.07 3.72
N GLY A 121 20.35 -7.72 2.67
CA GLY A 121 21.75 -7.73 2.26
C GLY A 121 22.17 -6.50 1.46
N ILE A 122 23.49 -6.26 1.42
CA ILE A 122 24.07 -5.21 0.59
C ILE A 122 23.92 -5.50 -0.91
N ASP A 123 23.89 -6.76 -1.30
CA ASP A 123 23.82 -7.14 -2.72
C ASP A 123 22.46 -6.81 -3.35
N ASP A 124 21.36 -7.01 -2.62
CA ASP A 124 20.02 -6.57 -3.05
C ASP A 124 19.97 -5.05 -3.30
N ILE A 125 20.63 -4.27 -2.44
CA ILE A 125 20.72 -2.81 -2.60
C ILE A 125 21.65 -2.41 -3.75
N ARG A 126 22.75 -3.12 -3.97
CA ARG A 126 23.65 -2.86 -5.11
C ARG A 126 22.91 -3.04 -6.43
N ASP A 127 22.12 -4.11 -6.55
CA ASP A 127 21.28 -4.35 -7.72
C ASP A 127 20.28 -3.21 -7.95
N ILE A 128 19.68 -2.68 -6.88
CA ILE A 128 18.81 -1.50 -6.98
C ILE A 128 19.60 -0.29 -7.49
N ILE A 129 20.76 0.01 -6.90
CA ILE A 129 21.59 1.18 -7.25
C ILE A 129 22.06 1.11 -8.70
N ASP A 130 22.43 -0.07 -9.19
CA ASP A 130 22.84 -0.24 -10.59
C ASP A 130 21.66 -0.04 -11.53
N ARG A 131 20.46 -0.52 -11.16
CA ARG A 131 19.24 -0.37 -11.96
C ARG A 131 18.67 1.06 -11.94
N VAL A 132 18.95 1.85 -10.91
CA VAL A 132 18.47 3.23 -10.73
C VAL A 132 18.95 4.16 -11.87
N ARG A 133 20.10 3.87 -12.47
CA ARG A 133 20.70 4.69 -13.54
C ARG A 133 19.91 4.65 -14.85
N TYR A 134 19.12 3.60 -15.07
CA TYR A 134 18.35 3.43 -16.30
C TYR A 134 16.99 4.12 -16.19
N ALA A 135 16.56 4.73 -17.30
CA ALA A 135 15.25 5.34 -17.43
C ALA A 135 14.12 4.32 -17.23
N PRO A 136 12.90 4.77 -16.88
CA PRO A 136 11.73 3.91 -16.83
C PRO A 136 11.41 3.33 -18.22
N VAL A 137 10.82 2.14 -18.25
CA VAL A 137 10.45 1.43 -19.49
C VAL A 137 9.18 2.02 -20.11
N SER A 138 8.18 2.32 -19.30
CA SER A 138 6.84 2.71 -19.77
C SER A 138 6.21 3.85 -18.98
N ALA A 139 6.52 3.97 -17.69
CA ALA A 139 5.96 4.99 -16.82
C ALA A 139 6.84 6.26 -16.77
N ARG A 140 6.34 7.31 -16.11
CA ARG A 140 7.06 8.58 -15.93
C ARG A 140 8.24 8.48 -14.96
N TYR A 141 8.05 7.74 -13.87
CA TYR A 141 9.03 7.53 -12.81
C TYR A 141 9.26 6.05 -12.57
N LYS A 142 10.51 5.73 -12.24
CA LYS A 142 10.92 4.45 -11.68
C LYS A 142 10.85 4.56 -10.16
N VAL A 143 9.88 3.88 -9.56
CA VAL A 143 9.58 3.98 -8.13
C VAL A 143 10.08 2.74 -7.41
N TYR A 144 10.86 2.94 -6.35
CA TYR A 144 11.32 1.87 -5.47
C TYR A 144 10.57 1.97 -4.14
N ILE A 145 9.72 0.99 -3.85
CA ILE A 145 9.04 0.83 -2.58
C ILE A 145 9.84 -0.18 -1.75
N ILE A 146 10.35 0.25 -0.61
CA ILE A 146 11.12 -0.60 0.31
C ILE A 146 10.35 -0.70 1.61
N ASP A 147 9.69 -1.85 1.81
CA ASP A 147 8.92 -2.13 3.02
C ASP A 147 9.81 -2.68 4.14
N GLU A 148 9.39 -2.45 5.38
CA GLU A 148 10.15 -2.72 6.61
C GLU A 148 11.63 -2.33 6.53
N VAL A 149 11.93 -1.14 5.98
CA VAL A 149 13.30 -0.68 5.67
C VAL A 149 14.25 -0.73 6.87
N HIS A 150 13.74 -0.69 8.11
CA HIS A 150 14.53 -0.82 9.32
C HIS A 150 15.25 -2.18 9.45
N MET A 151 14.86 -3.17 8.65
CA MET A 151 15.49 -4.49 8.57
C MET A 151 16.75 -4.50 7.70
N LEU A 152 17.02 -3.43 6.93
CA LEU A 152 18.25 -3.32 6.16
C LEU A 152 19.48 -3.28 7.07
N SER A 153 20.54 -3.94 6.63
CA SER A 153 21.85 -3.82 7.27
C SER A 153 22.40 -2.39 7.19
N THR A 154 23.31 -2.03 8.11
CA THR A 154 23.99 -0.73 8.08
C THR A 154 24.73 -0.50 6.76
N GLN A 155 25.31 -1.56 6.18
CA GLN A 155 26.00 -1.48 4.89
C GLN A 155 25.01 -1.15 3.76
N ALA A 156 23.85 -1.82 3.73
CA ALA A 156 22.78 -1.56 2.78
C ALA A 156 22.30 -0.09 2.85
N PHE A 157 22.10 0.45 4.06
CA PHE A 157 21.77 1.87 4.23
C PHE A 157 22.85 2.79 3.66
N ASN A 158 24.13 2.53 3.97
CA ASN A 158 25.23 3.34 3.48
C ASN A 158 25.34 3.33 1.95
N GLY A 159 25.06 2.18 1.32
CA GLY A 159 25.01 2.06 -0.14
C GLY A 159 23.97 3.00 -0.78
N LEU A 160 22.83 3.19 -0.14
CA LEU A 160 21.75 4.06 -0.65
C LEU A 160 22.05 5.56 -0.52
N LEU A 161 22.97 5.99 0.36
CA LEU A 161 23.14 7.41 0.70
C LEU A 161 23.48 8.27 -0.50
N LYS A 162 24.44 7.86 -1.33
CA LYS A 162 24.83 8.62 -2.53
C LYS A 162 23.65 8.80 -3.49
N THR A 163 22.88 7.74 -3.68
CA THR A 163 21.70 7.74 -4.55
C THR A 163 20.56 8.57 -3.97
N LEU A 164 20.43 8.65 -2.64
CA LEU A 164 19.42 9.48 -1.98
C LEU A 164 19.82 10.97 -1.92
N GLU A 165 21.11 11.28 -1.95
CA GLU A 165 21.63 12.65 -2.05
C GLU A 165 21.33 13.25 -3.42
N GLU A 166 21.67 12.52 -4.48
CA GLU A 166 21.55 12.97 -5.87
C GLU A 166 20.86 11.90 -6.73
N PRO A 167 19.56 11.63 -6.50
CA PRO A 167 18.85 10.64 -7.30
C PRO A 167 18.67 11.15 -8.73
N PRO A 168 18.72 10.26 -9.74
CA PRO A 168 18.30 10.62 -11.08
C PRO A 168 16.87 11.20 -11.07
N PRO A 169 16.54 12.21 -11.90
CA PRO A 169 15.24 12.90 -11.85
C PRO A 169 14.02 11.98 -12.03
N HIS A 170 14.20 10.87 -12.74
CA HIS A 170 13.16 9.87 -12.99
C HIS A 170 13.00 8.84 -11.86
N VAL A 171 13.82 8.90 -10.80
CA VAL A 171 13.79 7.92 -9.71
C VAL A 171 13.13 8.50 -8.48
N LYS A 172 12.29 7.67 -7.84
CA LYS A 172 11.57 8.01 -6.62
C LYS A 172 11.68 6.86 -5.61
N PHE A 173 11.94 7.18 -4.35
CA PHE A 173 11.99 6.19 -3.26
C PHE A 173 10.81 6.35 -2.32
N ILE A 174 10.19 5.25 -1.91
CA ILE A 174 9.16 5.23 -0.87
C ILE A 174 9.56 4.16 0.14
N PHE A 175 10.00 4.60 1.30
CA PHE A 175 10.34 3.73 2.41
C PHE A 175 9.14 3.56 3.33
N ALA A 176 8.94 2.34 3.85
CA ALA A 176 7.96 2.07 4.88
C ALA A 176 8.64 1.37 6.07
N THR A 177 8.25 1.74 7.29
CA THR A 177 8.78 1.13 8.51
C THR A 177 7.79 1.16 9.67
N THR A 178 7.83 0.13 10.51
CA THR A 178 7.23 0.14 11.85
C THR A 178 8.15 0.71 12.93
N GLU A 179 9.47 0.73 12.70
CA GLU A 179 10.49 1.09 13.69
C GLU A 179 11.37 2.24 13.20
N ILE A 180 10.81 3.46 13.18
CA ILE A 180 11.51 4.64 12.66
C ILE A 180 12.86 4.94 13.36
N ARG A 181 12.99 4.58 14.64
CA ARG A 181 14.22 4.83 15.43
C ARG A 181 15.40 3.97 15.00
N LYS A 182 15.14 2.87 14.30
CA LYS A 182 16.18 1.99 13.74
C LYS A 182 16.70 2.49 12.38
N VAL A 183 16.01 3.45 11.76
CA VAL A 183 16.44 4.04 10.48
C VAL A 183 17.48 5.14 10.74
N PRO A 184 18.65 5.12 10.07
CA PRO A 184 19.67 6.14 10.26
C PRO A 184 19.17 7.56 9.97
N ILE A 185 19.57 8.53 10.80
CA ILE A 185 19.19 9.94 10.62
C ILE A 185 19.63 10.51 9.26
N THR A 186 20.73 9.99 8.69
CA THR A 186 21.23 10.34 7.36
C THR A 186 20.25 9.98 6.24
N VAL A 187 19.44 8.94 6.40
CA VAL A 187 18.38 8.59 5.45
C VAL A 187 17.14 9.46 5.71
N LEU A 188 16.78 9.63 6.99
CA LEU A 188 15.60 10.40 7.39
C LEU A 188 15.69 11.86 6.95
N SER A 189 16.86 12.48 7.02
CA SER A 189 17.06 13.88 6.61
C SER A 189 16.85 14.13 5.11
N ARG A 190 16.84 13.07 4.29
CA ARG A 190 16.66 13.11 2.83
C ARG A 190 15.27 12.66 2.38
N CYS A 191 14.40 12.33 3.33
CA CYS A 191 13.05 11.87 3.06
C CYS A 191 12.03 12.89 3.56
N GLN A 192 10.95 13.09 2.79
CA GLN A 192 9.74 13.66 3.34
C GLN A 192 9.05 12.61 4.21
N ARG A 193 9.03 12.84 5.53
CA ARG A 193 8.47 11.90 6.49
C ARG A 193 6.97 12.12 6.70
N PHE A 194 6.22 11.03 6.69
CA PHE A 194 4.81 10.98 7.05
C PHE A 194 4.56 9.93 8.13
N ASP A 195 4.00 10.39 9.24
CA ASP A 195 3.61 9.56 10.38
C ASP A 195 2.13 9.18 10.21
N LEU A 196 1.88 7.95 9.76
CA LEU A 196 0.54 7.40 9.63
C LEU A 196 -0.01 7.12 11.03
N ARG A 197 -1.08 7.83 11.36
CA ARG A 197 -1.70 7.81 12.69
C ARG A 197 -2.57 6.57 12.83
N ARG A 198 -2.65 6.03 14.05
CA ARG A 198 -3.68 5.05 14.40
C ARG A 198 -5.06 5.61 14.04
N ILE A 199 -5.91 4.75 13.49
CA ILE A 199 -7.28 5.13 13.14
C ILE A 199 -8.08 5.26 14.43
N ASP A 200 -8.84 6.35 14.54
CA ASP A 200 -9.74 6.56 15.67
C ASP A 200 -10.79 5.44 15.76
N ALA A 201 -11.15 5.05 16.97
CA ALA A 201 -12.08 3.94 17.19
C ALA A 201 -13.44 4.17 16.50
N GLY A 202 -13.98 5.40 16.56
CA GLY A 202 -15.25 5.74 15.90
C GLY A 202 -15.15 5.66 14.38
N ALA A 203 -14.04 6.15 13.81
CA ALA A 203 -13.78 6.04 12.38
C ALA A 203 -13.63 4.57 11.93
N LEU A 204 -13.03 3.72 12.77
CA LEU A 204 -12.85 2.31 12.49
C LEU A 204 -14.19 1.55 12.54
N VAL A 205 -15.04 1.83 13.54
CA VAL A 205 -16.40 1.28 13.62
C VAL A 205 -17.22 1.66 12.38
N ALA A 206 -17.22 2.93 11.99
CA ALA A 206 -17.93 3.39 10.79
C ALA A 206 -17.43 2.69 9.52
N HIS A 207 -16.12 2.45 9.42
CA HIS A 207 -15.54 1.72 8.31
C HIS A 207 -15.97 0.25 8.26
N LEU A 208 -15.91 -0.44 9.40
CA LEU A 208 -16.32 -1.85 9.50
C LEU A 208 -17.81 -2.01 9.22
N SER A 209 -18.65 -1.13 9.76
CA SER A 209 -20.09 -1.09 9.48
C SER A 209 -20.38 -0.92 7.97
N SER A 210 -19.68 0.00 7.30
CA SER A 210 -19.78 0.17 5.84
C SER A 210 -19.38 -1.08 5.05
N ILE A 211 -18.40 -1.84 5.53
CA ILE A 211 -17.95 -3.08 4.88
C ILE A 211 -18.92 -4.22 5.14
N ALA A 212 -19.40 -4.40 6.37
CA ALA A 212 -20.41 -5.39 6.72
C ALA A 212 -21.68 -5.22 5.86
N ALA A 213 -22.13 -3.97 5.70
CA ALA A 213 -23.25 -3.64 4.82
C ALA A 213 -23.00 -4.02 3.35
N LYS A 214 -21.77 -3.86 2.84
CA LYS A 214 -21.39 -4.25 1.46
C LYS A 214 -21.30 -5.77 1.28
N GLU A 215 -20.94 -6.51 2.32
CA GLU A 215 -20.98 -7.98 2.31
C GLU A 215 -22.39 -8.54 2.57
N GLY A 216 -23.36 -7.69 2.92
CA GLY A 216 -24.72 -8.12 3.27
C GLY A 216 -24.80 -8.84 4.62
N ILE A 217 -23.87 -8.55 5.53
CA ILE A 217 -23.79 -9.19 6.85
C ILE A 217 -24.32 -8.22 7.90
N SER A 218 -25.22 -8.70 8.77
CA SER A 218 -25.67 -7.96 9.95
C SER A 218 -24.70 -8.19 11.09
N VAL A 219 -24.20 -7.11 11.70
CA VAL A 219 -23.28 -7.16 12.84
C VAL A 219 -23.74 -6.13 13.87
N ASP A 220 -23.76 -6.52 15.14
CA ASP A 220 -24.14 -5.62 16.22
C ASP A 220 -23.09 -4.52 16.43
N ASP A 221 -23.54 -3.30 16.75
CA ASP A 221 -22.66 -2.15 16.98
C ASP A 221 -21.66 -2.40 18.12
N GLU A 222 -22.07 -3.14 19.16
CA GLU A 222 -21.18 -3.56 20.25
C GLU A 222 -20.07 -4.49 19.76
N ALA A 223 -20.38 -5.41 18.84
CA ALA A 223 -19.39 -6.29 18.23
C ALA A 223 -18.38 -5.48 17.41
N LEU A 224 -18.85 -4.54 16.59
CA LEU A 224 -17.96 -3.64 15.84
C LEU A 224 -17.06 -2.80 16.76
N ALA A 225 -17.59 -2.32 17.88
CA ALA A 225 -16.82 -1.59 18.88
C ALA A 225 -15.74 -2.46 19.55
N MET A 226 -16.05 -3.74 19.83
CA MET A 226 -15.08 -4.70 20.35
C MET A 226 -13.95 -4.97 19.34
N ILE A 227 -14.30 -5.18 18.07
CA ILE A 227 -13.31 -5.37 16.98
C ILE A 227 -12.41 -4.14 16.85
N ALA A 228 -13.00 -2.94 16.81
CA ALA A 228 -12.25 -1.70 16.67
C ALA A 228 -11.26 -1.49 17.84
N ARG A 229 -11.67 -1.85 19.07
CA ARG A 229 -10.80 -1.82 20.25
C ARG A 229 -9.67 -2.83 20.16
N ALA A 230 -9.97 -4.08 19.76
CA ALA A 230 -8.99 -5.15 19.63
C ALA A 230 -7.94 -4.87 18.52
N ALA A 231 -8.34 -4.17 17.46
CA ALA A 231 -7.45 -3.81 16.36
C ALA A 231 -6.49 -2.64 16.69
N GLU A 232 -6.69 -1.94 17.81
CA GLU A 232 -5.88 -0.80 18.25
C GLU A 232 -5.58 0.25 17.15
N GLY A 233 -6.55 0.54 16.28
CA GLY A 233 -6.41 1.51 15.19
C GLY A 233 -5.68 1.00 13.94
N SER A 234 -5.49 -0.31 13.80
CA SER A 234 -5.02 -0.99 12.59
C SER A 234 -6.19 -1.36 11.67
N ALA A 235 -6.25 -0.76 10.48
CA ALA A 235 -7.27 -1.13 9.48
C ALA A 235 -7.17 -2.60 9.09
N ARG A 236 -5.95 -3.10 8.83
CA ARG A 236 -5.74 -4.48 8.40
C ARG A 236 -6.22 -5.46 9.47
N ASP A 237 -5.87 -5.24 10.72
CA ASP A 237 -6.18 -6.20 11.79
C ASP A 237 -7.68 -6.16 12.10
N SER A 238 -8.31 -4.97 12.06
CA SER A 238 -9.77 -4.86 12.20
C SER A 238 -10.54 -5.66 11.16
N LEU A 239 -10.10 -5.61 9.89
CA LEU A 239 -10.71 -6.37 8.80
C LEU A 239 -10.36 -7.86 8.85
N SER A 240 -9.28 -8.24 9.53
CA SER A 240 -8.90 -9.65 9.70
C SER A 240 -9.66 -10.30 10.86
N ILE A 241 -10.12 -9.51 11.84
CA ILE A 241 -10.98 -9.96 12.94
C ILE A 241 -12.44 -10.04 12.48
N LEU A 242 -12.85 -9.15 11.57
CA LEU A 242 -14.21 -9.15 11.00
C LEU A 242 -14.46 -10.30 10.00
N ASP A 243 -13.42 -10.74 9.29
CA ASP A 243 -13.44 -11.86 8.32
C ASP A 243 -13.56 -13.22 9.04
#